data_AF-A0A3D1IA82-F1
#
_entry.id   AF-A0A3D1IA82-F1
#
_cell.length_a   1.000
_cell.length_b   1.000
_cell.length_c   1.000
_cell.angle_alpha   90.00
_cell.angle_beta   90.00
_cell.angle_gamma   90.00
#
_symmetry.space_group_name_H-M   'P 1'
#
loop_
_entity.id
_entity.type
_entity.pdbx_description
1 polymer ?
#
loop_
_entity_poly.entity_id
_entity_poly.type
_entity_poly.pdbx_seq_one_letter_code
_entity_poly.pdbx_strand_id
1 'polypeptide(L)'
;MARAGSRGVPSAGSSPRLGGPATPRWERGLPNHPQSRGGGAGPRQGRARRAGQAPGRAHRVPPWGKLFRGDPSGPPTVHPLRRRGGDPPEGRRVPDRTEQRPLHDDSSPRSPSRRSPARSRRLDPQRHGGSLPRSAGRALGTLWGKHPAIVSAWLGPEPANWWDVVDEALREDIGTGDLTAVCFGEDEELEWIIEAQADGVACGVGIAEYIFGSYNSDSDPSDVKAMVTDGSEVRRGTVVLKGQGLARRVLSLERTALNFLMHLSGVATLTRQFVDRVSDTSARIVDTRKTLPGLRALQKYAVRCGGGFNHRMGLYDAAMIKDNHIKACGDIAEAVRRVKAVSSHLARIEVECEDLDQVRQAVQAGADVILLDNMDPFMMREAVRRFGKQVAFEASGGISLETVHGVAQTGVSYISVGALTHSAPALPYHLEVL
;
A
#
# COMPACT_ATOMS: atom_id res chain seq x y z
N MET A 1 -7.11 -26.21 57.12
CA MET A 1 -6.37 -26.15 58.41
C MET A 1 -4.88 -25.94 58.12
N ALA A 2 -4.10 -25.40 59.05
CA ALA A 2 -2.79 -24.80 58.76
C ALA A 2 -1.65 -25.38 59.60
N ARG A 3 -0.43 -25.35 59.04
CA ARG A 3 0.91 -25.41 59.72
C ARG A 3 1.22 -26.70 60.53
N ALA A 4 2.47 -27.04 60.87
CA ALA A 4 3.81 -26.79 60.31
C ALA A 4 4.86 -27.66 61.05
N GLY A 5 6.08 -27.78 60.51
CA GLY A 5 7.28 -28.30 61.22
C GLY A 5 7.67 -29.74 60.86
N SER A 6 8.95 -30.13 60.88
CA SER A 6 10.20 -29.35 61.08
C SER A 6 11.41 -30.15 60.51
N ARG A 7 12.45 -29.45 60.04
CA ARG A 7 13.77 -30.04 59.72
C ARG A 7 14.78 -29.68 60.82
N GLY A 8 15.76 -30.57 61.07
CA GLY A 8 16.91 -30.31 61.93
C GLY A 8 18.24 -30.40 61.15
N VAL A 9 19.23 -29.59 61.57
CA VAL A 9 20.60 -29.48 61.01
C VAL A 9 21.57 -29.13 62.17
N PRO A 10 22.82 -29.62 62.16
CA PRO A 10 24.02 -28.75 62.30
C PRO A 10 25.10 -29.09 61.23
N SER A 11 25.72 -28.15 60.49
CA SER A 11 26.90 -27.28 60.82
C SER A 11 28.18 -28.06 61.22
N ALA A 12 29.42 -27.72 60.80
CA ALA A 12 30.01 -26.54 60.12
C ALA A 12 31.21 -26.99 59.22
N GLY A 13 31.67 -26.24 58.21
CA GLY A 13 32.65 -25.11 58.24
C GLY A 13 33.75 -25.45 57.20
N SER A 14 34.37 -24.59 56.38
CA SER A 14 34.95 -23.25 56.53
C SER A 14 35.35 -22.69 55.14
N SER A 15 35.76 -21.41 55.02
CA SER A 15 36.33 -20.82 53.78
C SER A 15 37.77 -20.31 54.01
N PRO A 16 38.59 -20.12 52.95
CA PRO A 16 38.75 -18.74 52.44
C PRO A 16 39.11 -18.54 50.93
N ARG A 17 38.52 -17.46 50.37
CA ARG A 17 39.09 -16.42 49.45
C ARG A 17 39.81 -16.74 48.11
N LEU A 18 39.21 -16.15 47.06
CA LEU A 18 39.78 -15.27 45.99
C LEU A 18 40.73 -15.83 44.90
N GLY A 19 40.34 -15.62 43.62
CA GLY A 19 41.21 -15.70 42.43
C GLY A 19 40.44 -15.40 41.13
N GLY A 20 40.91 -14.42 40.35
CA GLY A 20 40.32 -13.98 39.07
C GLY A 20 40.77 -14.78 37.83
N PRO A 21 40.38 -14.36 36.61
CA PRO A 21 39.93 -15.27 35.56
C PRO A 21 40.99 -15.67 34.51
N ALA A 22 40.74 -16.80 33.83
CA ALA A 22 41.50 -17.23 32.65
C ALA A 22 40.56 -17.71 31.52
N THR A 23 40.87 -17.32 30.29
CA THR A 23 40.13 -17.64 29.06
C THR A 23 40.55 -18.97 28.42
N PRO A 24 39.65 -19.71 27.74
CA PRO A 24 40.03 -20.77 26.82
C PRO A 24 40.18 -20.25 25.38
N ARG A 25 41.24 -20.73 24.71
CA ARG A 25 41.64 -20.41 23.33
C ARG A 25 41.38 -21.62 22.43
N TRP A 26 40.78 -21.43 21.24
CA TRP A 26 40.51 -22.52 20.29
C TRP A 26 41.32 -22.39 18.98
N GLU A 27 42.08 -23.43 18.66
CA GLU A 27 42.88 -23.70 17.44
C GLU A 27 42.97 -25.25 17.35
N ARG A 28 42.89 -25.98 16.22
CA ARG A 28 42.93 -25.79 14.75
C ARG A 28 41.99 -26.86 14.10
N GLY A 29 41.75 -26.94 12.78
CA GLY A 29 42.25 -26.22 11.61
C GLY A 29 41.84 -26.92 10.29
N LEU A 30 42.33 -26.44 9.14
CA LEU A 30 42.11 -27.01 7.80
C LEU A 30 43.46 -27.26 7.08
N PRO A 31 43.59 -28.30 6.23
CA PRO A 31 44.70 -28.50 5.28
C PRO A 31 44.30 -28.04 3.85
N ASN A 32 45.16 -27.90 2.82
CA ASN A 32 46.62 -27.79 2.72
C ASN A 32 46.96 -27.15 1.35
N HIS A 33 48.14 -26.54 1.22
CA HIS A 33 48.73 -26.09 -0.06
C HIS A 33 50.06 -26.83 -0.33
N PRO A 34 50.47 -26.96 -1.61
CA PRO A 34 51.87 -26.86 -2.03
C PRO A 34 52.08 -25.52 -2.74
N GLN A 35 53.05 -24.67 -2.35
CA GLN A 35 54.48 -24.70 -2.73
C GLN A 35 54.74 -24.42 -4.24
N SER A 36 55.66 -23.55 -4.67
CA SER A 36 56.67 -22.75 -3.93
C SER A 36 57.33 -21.64 -4.80
N ARG A 37 58.10 -20.74 -4.15
CA ARG A 37 59.17 -19.85 -4.71
C ARG A 37 58.72 -18.76 -5.71
N GLY A 38 59.25 -17.53 -5.69
CA GLY A 38 60.24 -16.90 -4.81
C GLY A 38 60.81 -15.62 -5.44
N GLY A 39 61.53 -14.80 -4.68
CA GLY A 39 62.24 -13.61 -5.17
C GLY A 39 61.46 -12.29 -5.02
N GLY A 40 62.13 -11.26 -4.51
CA GLY A 40 61.55 -9.93 -4.32
C GLY A 40 62.49 -8.82 -4.81
N ALA A 41 62.01 -7.58 -4.83
CA ALA A 41 62.84 -6.36 -4.86
C ALA A 41 61.97 -5.12 -4.55
N GLY A 42 62.61 -4.08 -4.01
CA GLY A 42 61.96 -2.83 -3.59
C GLY A 42 61.68 -1.81 -4.72
N PRO A 43 61.23 -0.60 -4.36
CA PRO A 43 60.39 0.24 -5.23
C PRO A 43 61.13 1.37 -5.97
N ARG A 44 60.60 1.84 -7.11
CA ARG A 44 60.94 3.15 -7.71
C ARG A 44 59.75 3.86 -8.38
N GLN A 45 59.86 5.19 -8.38
CA GLN A 45 58.94 6.19 -8.93
C GLN A 45 59.06 6.32 -10.47
N GLY A 46 58.07 6.92 -11.16
CA GLY A 46 58.38 7.65 -12.40
C GLY A 46 57.29 7.85 -13.48
N ARG A 47 56.70 9.05 -13.52
CA ARG A 47 56.28 9.85 -14.72
C ARG A 47 55.34 9.28 -15.81
N ALA A 48 54.10 9.78 -15.73
CA ALA A 48 53.34 10.51 -16.77
C ALA A 48 53.73 10.45 -18.27
N ARG A 49 52.71 10.25 -19.13
CA ARG A 49 52.55 10.94 -20.43
C ARG A 49 51.08 11.34 -20.68
N ARG A 50 50.87 12.50 -21.34
CA ARG A 50 49.57 12.98 -21.86
C ARG A 50 49.32 12.45 -23.28
N ALA A 51 48.06 12.29 -23.68
CA ALA A 51 47.64 12.37 -25.07
C ALA A 51 46.13 12.71 -25.22
N GLY A 52 45.82 13.65 -26.13
CA GLY A 52 44.57 13.67 -26.92
C GLY A 52 43.22 14.00 -26.25
N GLN A 53 42.79 15.27 -26.33
CA GLN A 53 41.36 15.61 -26.39
C GLN A 53 40.94 15.82 -27.85
N ALA A 54 39.74 15.33 -28.21
CA ALA A 54 38.97 15.78 -29.37
C ALA A 54 37.47 15.79 -28.99
N PRO A 55 36.64 16.73 -29.49
CA PRO A 55 35.36 17.05 -28.86
C PRO A 55 34.19 16.16 -29.30
N GLY A 56 33.54 15.49 -28.34
CA GLY A 56 32.25 14.84 -28.53
C GLY A 56 31.10 15.86 -28.55
N ARG A 57 30.15 15.70 -29.47
CA ARG A 57 29.03 16.63 -29.69
C ARG A 57 28.11 16.72 -28.47
N ALA A 58 27.77 17.95 -28.07
CA ALA A 58 26.75 18.19 -27.06
C ALA A 58 25.34 17.92 -27.61
N HIS A 59 24.69 16.84 -27.14
CA HIS A 59 23.25 16.67 -27.32
C HIS A 59 22.53 17.59 -26.33
N ARG A 60 21.87 18.63 -26.86
CA ARG A 60 20.96 19.47 -26.07
C ARG A 60 19.72 18.67 -25.69
N VAL A 61 19.54 18.40 -24.41
CA VAL A 61 18.28 17.92 -23.85
C VAL A 61 17.27 19.08 -23.89
N PRO A 62 16.07 18.93 -24.50
CA PRO A 62 15.06 19.97 -24.48
C PRO A 62 14.42 20.08 -23.08
N PRO A 63 13.98 21.28 -22.64
CA PRO A 63 13.38 21.45 -21.33
C PRO A 63 11.99 20.81 -21.26
N TRP A 64 11.72 20.09 -20.17
CA TRP A 64 10.42 19.50 -19.88
C TRP A 64 9.39 20.58 -19.55
N GLY A 65 8.72 21.10 -20.57
CA GLY A 65 7.64 22.08 -20.43
C GLY A 65 6.79 22.16 -21.67
N LYS A 66 5.47 21.96 -21.50
CA LYS A 66 4.39 21.86 -22.53
C LYS A 66 4.22 20.49 -23.18
N LEU A 67 3.56 19.57 -22.47
CA LEU A 67 2.96 18.38 -23.05
C LEU A 67 1.65 17.97 -22.35
N PHE A 68 0.76 18.95 -22.11
CA PHE A 68 -0.64 18.71 -21.73
C PHE A 68 -1.56 19.79 -22.32
N ARG A 69 -2.19 19.45 -23.45
CA ARG A 69 -3.40 20.04 -24.06
C ARG A 69 -3.69 19.27 -25.36
N GLY A 70 -4.73 18.44 -25.38
CA GLY A 70 -5.06 17.57 -26.51
C GLY A 70 -6.15 16.55 -26.15
N ASP A 71 -7.38 16.91 -26.47
CA ASP A 71 -8.68 16.25 -26.32
C ASP A 71 -8.73 14.70 -26.58
N PRO A 72 -9.42 13.89 -25.76
CA PRO A 72 -9.59 12.45 -25.99
C PRO A 72 -10.94 12.10 -26.63
N SER A 73 -11.00 11.99 -27.97
CA SER A 73 -12.12 11.32 -28.64
C SER A 73 -11.72 10.69 -30.00
N GLY A 74 -11.91 9.38 -30.14
CA GLY A 74 -11.75 8.64 -31.40
C GLY A 74 -10.97 7.32 -31.27
N PRO A 75 -11.52 6.17 -31.73
CA PRO A 75 -10.79 4.91 -31.74
C PRO A 75 -9.76 4.85 -32.90
N PRO A 76 -8.63 4.13 -32.75
CA PRO A 76 -7.61 4.06 -33.77
C PRO A 76 -8.01 3.13 -34.93
N THR A 77 -8.17 3.69 -36.13
CA THR A 77 -8.44 2.92 -37.35
C THR A 77 -7.17 2.24 -37.87
N VAL A 78 -7.22 0.92 -38.10
CA VAL A 78 -6.09 0.15 -38.64
C VAL A 78 -6.01 0.30 -40.17
N HIS A 79 -4.90 0.81 -40.69
CA HIS A 79 -4.62 0.88 -42.12
C HIS A 79 -3.87 -0.37 -42.63
N PRO A 80 -4.39 -1.12 -43.63
CA PRO A 80 -3.66 -2.22 -44.24
C PRO A 80 -2.62 -1.75 -45.27
N LEU A 81 -1.47 -2.45 -45.31
CA LEU A 81 -0.35 -2.18 -46.21
C LEU A 81 -0.68 -2.47 -47.68
N ARG A 82 -0.56 -1.46 -48.55
CA ARG A 82 -0.68 -1.63 -50.02
C ARG A 82 0.54 -2.37 -50.60
N ARG A 83 0.30 -3.45 -51.35
CA ARG A 83 1.24 -3.96 -52.38
C ARG A 83 1.06 -3.17 -53.69
N ARG A 84 2.15 -3.02 -54.46
CA ARG A 84 2.16 -2.38 -55.79
C ARG A 84 1.78 -3.37 -56.89
N GLY A 85 1.08 -2.91 -57.94
CA GLY A 85 1.02 -3.58 -59.23
C GLY A 85 -0.10 -3.11 -60.16
N GLY A 86 0.25 -2.60 -61.34
CA GLY A 86 -0.59 -2.60 -62.55
C GLY A 86 -1.63 -1.48 -62.73
N ASP A 87 -1.48 -0.75 -63.83
CA ASP A 87 -2.42 0.17 -64.50
C ASP A 87 -2.45 -0.22 -66.00
N PRO A 88 -3.39 0.24 -66.85
CA PRO A 88 -4.81 0.61 -66.68
C PRO A 88 -5.62 0.02 -67.89
N PRO A 89 -6.57 0.69 -68.60
CA PRO A 89 -7.63 1.66 -68.25
C PRO A 89 -9.06 1.23 -68.74
N GLU A 90 -10.12 1.97 -68.34
CA GLU A 90 -11.21 2.53 -69.19
C GLU A 90 -12.40 3.05 -68.35
N GLY A 91 -13.27 3.93 -68.88
CA GLY A 91 -14.62 4.13 -68.30
C GLY A 91 -15.14 5.55 -67.92
N ARG A 92 -14.94 6.57 -68.76
CA ARG A 92 -15.75 7.82 -68.91
C ARG A 92 -17.07 8.00 -68.10
N ARG A 93 -17.21 9.07 -67.28
CA ARG A 93 -18.14 10.25 -67.43
C ARG A 93 -18.38 11.04 -66.12
N VAL A 94 -18.86 12.28 -66.29
CA VAL A 94 -19.05 13.39 -65.31
C VAL A 94 -20.31 14.19 -65.78
N PRO A 95 -20.86 15.18 -65.05
CA PRO A 95 -21.56 15.20 -63.75
C PRO A 95 -23.08 15.55 -63.91
N ASP A 96 -23.79 15.90 -62.83
CA ASP A 96 -24.61 17.13 -62.85
C ASP A 96 -24.80 17.78 -61.45
N ARG A 97 -25.23 19.05 -61.44
CA ARG A 97 -25.60 19.90 -60.27
C ARG A 97 -27.15 19.79 -60.04
N THR A 98 -27.89 20.54 -59.22
CA THR A 98 -27.80 21.94 -58.73
C THR A 98 -28.80 22.21 -57.58
N GLU A 99 -28.54 23.24 -56.75
CA GLU A 99 -29.53 24.13 -56.05
C GLU A 99 -30.55 23.58 -55.01
N GLN A 100 -31.22 24.40 -54.16
CA GLN A 100 -30.78 25.48 -53.24
C GLN A 100 -31.90 25.74 -52.15
N ARG A 101 -31.60 26.58 -51.13
CA ARG A 101 -32.45 27.00 -49.96
C ARG A 101 -33.52 28.09 -50.33
N PRO A 102 -34.52 28.54 -49.50
CA PRO A 102 -34.39 29.17 -48.13
C PRO A 102 -35.61 28.99 -47.12
N LEU A 103 -35.46 29.09 -45.78
CA LEU A 103 -35.52 30.19 -44.75
C LEU A 103 -36.87 30.92 -44.43
N HIS A 104 -37.26 30.95 -43.13
CA HIS A 104 -37.68 32.08 -42.23
C HIS A 104 -38.24 31.47 -40.88
N ASP A 105 -37.90 31.90 -39.64
CA ASP A 105 -38.11 33.15 -38.84
C ASP A 105 -39.57 33.36 -38.33
N ASP A 106 -39.91 33.87 -37.12
CA ASP A 106 -39.15 34.49 -35.99
C ASP A 106 -39.98 34.55 -34.64
N SER A 107 -39.29 34.88 -33.53
CA SER A 107 -39.66 35.66 -32.31
C SER A 107 -40.67 35.27 -31.18
N SER A 108 -40.33 35.75 -29.97
CA SER A 108 -41.04 35.74 -28.66
C SER A 108 -41.44 37.20 -28.27
N PRO A 109 -41.59 37.73 -27.00
CA PRO A 109 -41.54 37.18 -25.61
C PRO A 109 -42.50 37.82 -24.53
N ARG A 110 -42.29 37.46 -23.24
CA ARG A 110 -42.44 38.25 -21.95
C ARG A 110 -43.55 37.91 -20.91
N SER A 111 -43.16 38.06 -19.63
CA SER A 111 -43.91 38.03 -18.34
C SER A 111 -43.94 39.45 -17.70
N PRO A 112 -44.25 39.77 -16.40
CA PRO A 112 -44.65 38.99 -15.20
C PRO A 112 -45.74 39.65 -14.26
N SER A 113 -46.12 39.05 -13.11
CA SER A 113 -46.55 39.76 -11.85
C SER A 113 -46.74 38.83 -10.62
N ARG A 114 -47.30 39.34 -9.48
CA ARG A 114 -46.67 39.28 -8.14
C ARG A 114 -47.66 39.20 -6.92
N ARG A 115 -47.22 38.56 -5.81
CA ARG A 115 -47.62 38.69 -4.37
C ARG A 115 -48.89 37.98 -3.79
N SER A 116 -48.76 37.59 -2.51
CA SER A 116 -49.75 36.96 -1.56
C SER A 116 -50.42 38.01 -0.63
N PRO A 117 -51.41 37.69 0.27
CA PRO A 117 -51.12 37.04 1.59
C PRO A 117 -52.26 36.31 2.40
N ALA A 118 -51.85 35.57 3.46
CA ALA A 118 -52.44 35.41 4.83
C ALA A 118 -53.69 34.56 5.23
N ARG A 119 -53.42 33.58 6.14
CA ARG A 119 -54.10 33.18 7.42
C ARG A 119 -55.59 32.74 7.54
N SER A 120 -55.80 31.57 8.17
CA SER A 120 -56.77 31.33 9.28
C SER A 120 -56.39 30.10 10.15
N ARG A 121 -56.26 30.25 11.49
CA ARG A 121 -57.04 29.64 12.61
C ARG A 121 -57.07 28.09 12.68
N ARG A 122 -56.31 27.45 13.60
CA ARG A 122 -56.60 27.12 15.04
C ARG A 122 -57.62 25.99 15.25
N LEU A 123 -57.20 24.91 15.95
CA LEU A 123 -57.94 24.23 17.03
C LEU A 123 -56.99 23.33 17.85
N ASP A 124 -57.23 23.23 19.16
CA ASP A 124 -56.66 22.30 20.16
C ASP A 124 -57.69 22.25 21.30
N PRO A 125 -58.09 21.08 21.86
CA PRO A 125 -57.51 20.70 23.16
C PRO A 125 -57.39 19.18 23.46
N GLN A 126 -56.31 18.84 24.19
CA GLN A 126 -56.17 17.81 25.24
C GLN A 126 -57.26 16.73 25.48
N ARG A 127 -56.83 15.47 25.61
CA ARG A 127 -57.28 14.55 26.69
C ARG A 127 -56.21 13.51 27.07
N HIS A 128 -56.27 13.03 28.31
CA HIS A 128 -55.24 12.23 28.99
C HIS A 128 -55.34 10.71 28.74
N GLY A 129 -54.21 10.00 28.92
CA GLY A 129 -54.18 8.70 29.61
C GLY A 129 -53.29 7.61 28.99
N GLY A 130 -52.47 6.95 29.81
CA GLY A 130 -51.96 5.59 29.54
C GLY A 130 -50.48 5.43 29.19
N SER A 131 -49.66 5.18 30.23
CA SER A 131 -48.47 4.29 30.24
C SER A 131 -47.69 4.02 28.93
N LEU A 132 -46.50 4.63 28.80
CA LEU A 132 -45.44 4.11 27.93
C LEU A 132 -44.56 3.10 28.71
N PRO A 133 -44.37 1.85 28.23
CA PRO A 133 -43.47 0.90 28.87
C PRO A 133 -42.00 1.27 28.62
N ARG A 134 -41.19 1.22 29.69
CA ARG A 134 -39.73 1.38 29.64
C ARG A 134 -39.05 0.11 29.09
N SER A 135 -38.94 -0.01 27.77
CA SER A 135 -37.94 -0.90 27.14
C SER A 135 -37.77 -0.62 25.64
N ALA A 136 -37.06 0.46 25.30
CA ALA A 136 -36.62 0.75 23.92
C ALA A 136 -35.09 0.63 23.79
N GLY A 137 -34.53 -0.46 24.32
CA GLY A 137 -33.18 -0.94 24.02
C GLY A 137 -33.31 -2.26 23.24
N ARG A 138 -32.59 -2.37 22.12
CA ARG A 138 -32.74 -3.39 21.03
C ARG A 138 -33.89 -3.12 20.05
N ALA A 139 -33.62 -2.31 19.02
CA ALA A 139 -34.35 -2.31 17.74
C ALA A 139 -33.50 -1.73 16.59
N LEU A 140 -32.29 -2.29 16.37
CA LEU A 140 -31.45 -1.99 15.19
C LEU A 140 -30.83 -3.28 14.62
N GLY A 141 -31.56 -4.39 14.70
CA GLY A 141 -31.08 -5.71 14.29
C GLY A 141 -32.19 -6.56 13.68
N THR A 142 -32.77 -6.11 12.57
CA THR A 142 -33.57 -6.90 11.60
C THR A 142 -33.82 -6.06 10.33
N LEU A 143 -32.78 -5.83 9.53
CA LEU A 143 -32.93 -5.44 8.11
C LEU A 143 -32.23 -6.43 7.15
N TRP A 144 -31.44 -7.36 7.69
CA TRP A 144 -30.97 -8.53 6.96
C TRP A 144 -31.65 -9.78 7.50
N GLY A 145 -32.24 -10.56 6.59
CA GLY A 145 -32.78 -11.87 6.90
C GLY A 145 -31.66 -12.85 7.27
N LYS A 146 -32.06 -14.05 7.71
CA LYS A 146 -31.13 -15.15 8.01
C LYS A 146 -30.53 -15.77 6.73
N HIS A 147 -29.72 -15.00 6.01
CA HIS A 147 -28.69 -15.60 5.18
C HIS A 147 -27.57 -16.12 6.10
N PRO A 148 -26.85 -17.20 5.73
CA PRO A 148 -25.51 -17.39 6.28
C PRO A 148 -24.72 -16.11 6.00
N ALA A 149 -24.01 -15.58 7.00
CA ALA A 149 -23.33 -14.31 6.85
C ALA A 149 -22.39 -14.38 5.64
N ILE A 150 -22.65 -13.54 4.63
CA ILE A 150 -21.72 -13.32 3.54
C ILE A 150 -20.55 -12.56 4.17
N VAL A 151 -19.57 -13.34 4.61
CA VAL A 151 -18.31 -12.83 5.13
C VAL A 151 -17.55 -12.33 3.91
N SER A 152 -17.72 -11.06 3.57
CA SER A 152 -16.90 -10.40 2.55
C SER A 152 -15.44 -10.59 2.94
N ALA A 153 -14.63 -11.17 2.06
CA ALA A 153 -13.21 -11.40 2.32
C ALA A 153 -12.41 -10.09 2.51
N TRP A 154 -12.99 -8.93 2.21
CA TRP A 154 -12.33 -7.63 2.25
C TRP A 154 -12.38 -6.92 3.62
N LEU A 155 -11.25 -6.32 4.02
CA LEU A 155 -11.19 -5.38 5.15
C LEU A 155 -11.57 -3.96 4.70
N GLY A 156 -12.87 -3.67 4.72
CA GLY A 156 -13.44 -2.41 4.23
C GLY A 156 -12.76 -1.13 4.77
N PRO A 157 -12.59 -0.08 3.94
CA PRO A 157 -12.87 -0.04 2.50
C PRO A 157 -11.86 -0.83 1.67
N GLU A 158 -12.28 -1.26 0.48
CA GLU A 158 -11.42 -1.90 -0.51
C GLU A 158 -10.28 -0.97 -1.01
N PRO A 159 -9.20 -1.51 -1.59
CA PRO A 159 -8.19 -0.71 -2.29
C PRO A 159 -8.78 -0.02 -3.53
N ALA A 160 -8.38 1.21 -3.84
CA ALA A 160 -8.83 1.87 -5.07
C ALA A 160 -8.20 1.20 -6.32
N ASN A 161 -8.98 1.06 -7.39
CA ASN A 161 -8.57 0.59 -8.71
C ASN A 161 -7.85 -0.78 -8.69
N TRP A 162 -8.27 -1.67 -7.80
CA TRP A 162 -7.63 -2.98 -7.66
C TRP A 162 -7.89 -3.89 -8.86
N TRP A 163 -9.07 -3.78 -9.48
CA TRP A 163 -9.49 -4.57 -10.63
C TRP A 163 -8.62 -4.31 -11.87
N ASP A 164 -8.22 -3.07 -12.14
CA ASP A 164 -7.38 -2.72 -13.31
C ASP A 164 -6.00 -3.42 -13.22
N VAL A 165 -5.47 -3.55 -12.00
CA VAL A 165 -4.19 -4.22 -11.72
C VAL A 165 -4.31 -5.74 -11.85
N VAL A 166 -5.47 -6.30 -11.48
CA VAL A 166 -5.76 -7.74 -11.62
C VAL A 166 -5.98 -8.10 -13.08
N ASP A 167 -6.72 -7.31 -13.85
CA ASP A 167 -6.93 -7.55 -15.28
C ASP A 167 -5.61 -7.49 -16.06
N GLU A 168 -4.77 -6.47 -15.85
CA GLU A 168 -3.46 -6.39 -16.50
C GLU A 168 -2.57 -7.61 -16.16
N ALA A 169 -2.56 -8.07 -14.90
CA ALA A 169 -1.81 -9.26 -14.50
C ALA A 169 -2.34 -10.55 -15.15
N LEU A 170 -3.66 -10.71 -15.24
CA LEU A 170 -4.27 -11.86 -15.94
C LEU A 170 -4.01 -11.81 -17.44
N ARG A 171 -3.98 -10.62 -18.04
CA ARG A 171 -3.61 -10.43 -19.46
C ARG A 171 -2.13 -10.71 -19.73
N GLU A 172 -1.25 -10.40 -18.78
CA GLU A 172 0.19 -10.74 -18.83
C GLU A 172 0.39 -12.27 -18.83
N ASP A 173 -0.26 -12.98 -17.90
CA ASP A 173 -0.06 -14.42 -17.64
C ASP A 173 -0.78 -15.30 -18.67
N ILE A 174 -2.04 -15.00 -19.00
CA ILE A 174 -2.85 -15.80 -19.95
C ILE A 174 -2.47 -15.49 -21.40
N GLY A 175 -2.26 -14.22 -21.76
CA GLY A 175 -1.92 -13.80 -23.13
C GLY A 175 -2.92 -14.29 -24.19
N THR A 176 -2.56 -15.35 -24.91
CA THR A 176 -3.40 -16.00 -25.96
C THR A 176 -4.07 -17.31 -25.49
N GLY A 177 -3.86 -17.74 -24.25
CA GLY A 177 -4.37 -18.98 -23.67
C GLY A 177 -3.27 -19.86 -23.06
N ASP A 178 -3.64 -20.73 -22.12
CA ASP A 178 -2.75 -21.68 -21.47
C ASP A 178 -2.53 -22.95 -22.34
N LEU A 179 -1.28 -23.18 -22.74
CA LEU A 179 -0.88 -24.35 -23.53
C LEU A 179 -0.87 -25.66 -22.72
N THR A 180 -0.78 -25.58 -21.40
CA THR A 180 -0.74 -26.75 -20.51
C THR A 180 -2.15 -27.23 -20.19
N ALA A 181 -3.11 -26.32 -20.00
CA ALA A 181 -4.52 -26.62 -19.75
C ALA A 181 -5.16 -27.58 -20.77
N VAL A 182 -4.62 -27.70 -21.99
CA VAL A 182 -5.10 -28.64 -23.01
C VAL A 182 -5.02 -30.12 -22.61
N CYS A 183 -4.30 -30.47 -21.53
CA CYS A 183 -4.25 -31.84 -21.01
C CYS A 183 -5.55 -32.29 -20.32
N PHE A 184 -6.41 -31.35 -19.91
CA PHE A 184 -7.72 -31.62 -19.30
C PHE A 184 -8.83 -31.61 -20.35
N GLY A 185 -9.95 -32.26 -20.06
CA GLY A 185 -11.20 -32.13 -20.82
C GLY A 185 -11.76 -30.71 -20.84
N GLU A 186 -12.77 -30.46 -21.69
CA GLU A 186 -13.50 -29.17 -21.69
C GLU A 186 -14.45 -29.04 -20.50
N ASP A 187 -15.12 -30.15 -20.15
CA ASP A 187 -16.06 -30.24 -19.02
C ASP A 187 -15.44 -30.91 -17.77
N GLU A 188 -14.11 -30.99 -17.68
CA GLU A 188 -13.42 -31.60 -16.54
C GLU A 188 -13.36 -30.61 -15.37
N GLU A 189 -13.92 -30.98 -14.23
CA GLU A 189 -13.96 -30.17 -13.01
C GLU A 189 -12.96 -30.65 -11.95
N LEU A 190 -12.46 -29.74 -11.12
CA LEU A 190 -11.63 -30.03 -9.96
C LEU A 190 -12.24 -29.38 -8.70
N GLU A 191 -12.22 -30.11 -7.59
CA GLU A 191 -12.30 -29.54 -6.24
C GLU A 191 -10.90 -29.12 -5.77
N TRP A 192 -10.78 -27.96 -5.15
CA TRP A 192 -9.49 -27.39 -4.75
C TRP A 192 -9.56 -26.53 -3.49
N ILE A 193 -8.40 -26.37 -2.85
CA ILE A 193 -8.17 -25.49 -1.70
C ILE A 193 -6.94 -24.61 -1.93
N ILE A 194 -6.90 -23.44 -1.30
CA ILE A 194 -5.68 -22.64 -1.15
C ILE A 194 -5.32 -22.59 0.34
N GLU A 195 -4.11 -23.01 0.65
CA GLU A 195 -3.63 -23.16 2.03
C GLU A 195 -2.37 -22.33 2.30
N ALA A 196 -2.35 -21.64 3.44
CA ALA A 196 -1.19 -20.92 3.95
C ALA A 196 -0.05 -21.88 4.31
N GLN A 197 1.14 -21.61 3.78
CA GLN A 197 2.36 -22.39 3.97
C GLN A 197 3.32 -21.78 5.02
N ALA A 198 2.86 -20.80 5.78
CA ALA A 198 3.55 -20.23 6.94
C ALA A 198 2.56 -19.49 7.86
N ASP A 199 3.00 -19.16 9.07
CA ASP A 199 2.25 -18.33 10.00
C ASP A 199 2.36 -16.84 9.61
N GLY A 200 1.25 -16.10 9.66
CA GLY A 200 1.21 -14.70 9.23
C GLY A 200 -0.20 -14.09 9.29
N VAL A 201 -0.43 -13.08 8.46
CA VAL A 201 -1.72 -12.39 8.27
C VAL A 201 -2.16 -12.52 6.82
N ALA A 202 -3.35 -13.06 6.60
CA ALA A 202 -3.94 -13.16 5.25
C ALA A 202 -4.31 -11.78 4.71
N CYS A 203 -3.99 -11.53 3.45
CA CYS A 203 -4.43 -10.35 2.71
C CYS A 203 -4.44 -10.63 1.21
N GLY A 204 -5.48 -10.20 0.50
CA GLY A 204 -5.71 -10.52 -0.91
C GLY A 204 -6.66 -11.70 -1.13
N VAL A 205 -7.34 -12.19 -0.08
CA VAL A 205 -8.34 -13.26 -0.19
C VAL A 205 -9.52 -12.81 -1.05
N GLY A 206 -9.96 -11.54 -0.92
CA GLY A 206 -11.01 -10.98 -1.79
C GLY A 206 -10.61 -10.84 -3.25
N ILE A 207 -9.31 -10.69 -3.54
CA ILE A 207 -8.78 -10.71 -4.92
C ILE A 207 -8.82 -12.14 -5.47
N ALA A 208 -8.34 -13.12 -4.70
CA ALA A 208 -8.39 -14.52 -5.11
C ALA A 208 -9.83 -15.01 -5.30
N GLU A 209 -10.74 -14.70 -4.37
CA GLU A 209 -12.18 -14.99 -4.46
C GLU A 209 -12.79 -14.42 -5.75
N TYR A 210 -12.48 -13.17 -6.11
CA TYR A 210 -12.91 -12.57 -7.38
C TYR A 210 -12.32 -13.28 -8.61
N ILE A 211 -11.01 -13.57 -8.60
CA ILE A 211 -10.32 -14.18 -9.75
C ILE A 211 -10.95 -15.55 -10.06
N PHE A 212 -11.09 -16.43 -9.07
CA PHE A 212 -11.70 -17.74 -9.30
C PHE A 212 -13.20 -17.64 -9.58
N GLY A 213 -13.95 -16.85 -8.79
CA GLY A 213 -15.42 -16.88 -8.79
C GLY A 213 -16.10 -16.01 -9.85
N SER A 214 -15.58 -14.82 -10.17
CA SER A 214 -16.31 -13.81 -10.97
C SER A 214 -15.57 -13.26 -12.18
N TYR A 215 -14.25 -13.47 -12.30
CA TYR A 215 -13.50 -13.02 -13.47
C TYR A 215 -13.95 -13.77 -14.73
N ASN A 216 -14.55 -13.04 -15.68
CA ASN A 216 -15.02 -13.59 -16.96
C ASN A 216 -15.93 -14.84 -16.81
N SER A 217 -16.82 -14.83 -15.81
CA SER A 217 -17.65 -15.99 -15.41
C SER A 217 -19.06 -16.00 -16.03
N ASP A 218 -19.28 -15.31 -17.15
CA ASP A 218 -20.60 -15.15 -17.80
C ASP A 218 -21.27 -16.49 -18.22
N SER A 219 -20.53 -17.60 -18.15
CA SER A 219 -21.00 -18.95 -18.48
C SER A 219 -20.62 -20.06 -17.48
N ASP A 220 -19.98 -19.76 -16.35
CA ASP A 220 -19.47 -20.77 -15.40
C ASP A 220 -19.52 -20.26 -13.94
N PRO A 221 -20.53 -20.66 -13.14
CA PRO A 221 -20.64 -20.29 -11.73
C PRO A 221 -19.79 -21.22 -10.85
N SER A 222 -18.47 -20.99 -10.82
CA SER A 222 -17.57 -21.70 -9.90
C SER A 222 -18.00 -21.45 -8.43
N ASP A 223 -18.26 -22.50 -7.64
CA ASP A 223 -18.57 -22.37 -6.20
C ASP A 223 -17.27 -22.06 -5.46
N VAL A 224 -17.01 -20.78 -5.22
CA VAL A 224 -15.81 -20.29 -4.53
C VAL A 224 -16.20 -19.71 -3.19
N LYS A 225 -15.45 -20.08 -2.14
CA LYS A 225 -15.75 -19.67 -0.77
C LYS A 225 -14.50 -19.24 -0.02
N ALA A 226 -14.45 -17.95 0.35
CA ALA A 226 -13.51 -17.48 1.36
C ALA A 226 -13.75 -18.17 2.72
N MET A 227 -12.66 -18.65 3.31
CA MET A 227 -12.64 -19.32 4.61
C MET A 227 -12.12 -18.39 5.73
N VAL A 228 -11.45 -17.29 5.36
CA VAL A 228 -10.98 -16.22 6.26
C VAL A 228 -11.22 -14.85 5.61
N THR A 229 -11.18 -13.77 6.39
CA THR A 229 -11.12 -12.40 5.85
C THR A 229 -9.69 -11.88 5.80
N ASP A 230 -9.44 -10.91 4.92
CA ASP A 230 -8.23 -10.10 4.96
C ASP A 230 -8.06 -9.44 6.35
N GLY A 231 -6.82 -9.48 6.85
CA GLY A 231 -6.48 -9.10 8.23
C GLY A 231 -6.60 -10.24 9.25
N SER A 232 -7.10 -11.42 8.87
CA SER A 232 -7.10 -12.60 9.75
C SER A 232 -5.69 -13.14 9.97
N GLU A 233 -5.38 -13.55 11.20
CA GLU A 233 -4.20 -14.38 11.47
C GLU A 233 -4.37 -15.77 10.84
N VAL A 234 -3.31 -16.28 10.23
CA VAL A 234 -3.25 -17.62 9.64
C VAL A 234 -2.01 -18.36 10.15
N ARG A 235 -2.10 -19.68 10.18
CA ARG A 235 -1.00 -20.61 10.47
C ARG A 235 -0.70 -21.47 9.26
N ARG A 236 0.48 -22.11 9.20
CA ARG A 236 0.69 -23.24 8.28
C ARG A 236 -0.46 -24.25 8.45
N GLY A 237 -1.06 -24.70 7.35
CA GLY A 237 -2.24 -25.58 7.40
C GLY A 237 -3.59 -24.85 7.35
N THR A 238 -3.60 -23.51 7.27
CA THR A 238 -4.87 -22.75 7.23
C THR A 238 -5.37 -22.63 5.80
N VAL A 239 -6.48 -23.32 5.49
CA VAL A 239 -7.24 -23.11 4.26
C VAL A 239 -7.87 -21.72 4.29
N VAL A 240 -7.55 -20.87 3.31
CA VAL A 240 -8.04 -19.48 3.21
C VAL A 240 -9.10 -19.30 2.14
N LEU A 241 -9.07 -20.12 1.09
CA LEU A 241 -10.03 -20.16 0.00
C LEU A 241 -10.25 -21.63 -0.38
N LYS A 242 -11.43 -21.97 -0.85
CA LYS A 242 -11.70 -23.26 -1.50
C LYS A 242 -12.74 -23.10 -2.60
N GLY A 243 -12.80 -24.05 -3.52
CA GLY A 243 -13.90 -24.10 -4.47
C GLY A 243 -13.91 -25.29 -5.40
N GLN A 244 -14.82 -25.24 -6.36
CA GLN A 244 -14.98 -26.19 -7.46
C GLN A 244 -15.15 -25.42 -8.78
N GLY A 245 -14.61 -25.95 -9.86
CA GLY A 245 -14.79 -25.39 -11.21
C GLY A 245 -13.97 -26.10 -12.27
N LEU A 246 -14.07 -25.65 -13.52
CA LEU A 246 -13.38 -26.26 -14.66
C LEU A 246 -11.85 -26.29 -14.47
N ALA A 247 -11.23 -27.47 -14.61
CA ALA A 247 -9.81 -27.73 -14.41
C ALA A 247 -8.92 -26.73 -15.15
N ARG A 248 -9.22 -26.52 -16.43
CA ARG A 248 -8.54 -25.56 -17.32
C ARG A 248 -8.57 -24.14 -16.74
N ARG A 249 -9.74 -23.69 -16.26
CA ARG A 249 -9.97 -22.35 -15.71
C ARG A 249 -9.24 -22.18 -14.38
N VAL A 250 -9.40 -23.12 -13.45
CA VAL A 250 -8.77 -23.07 -12.12
C VAL A 250 -7.25 -22.97 -12.24
N LEU A 251 -6.62 -23.85 -13.02
CA LEU A 251 -5.17 -23.93 -13.10
C LEU A 251 -4.56 -22.76 -13.92
N SER A 252 -5.25 -22.25 -14.94
CA SER A 252 -4.82 -21.04 -15.67
C SER A 252 -4.85 -19.78 -14.80
N LEU A 253 -5.69 -19.74 -13.76
CA LEU A 253 -5.85 -18.58 -12.86
C LEU A 253 -4.99 -18.67 -11.60
N GLU A 254 -4.51 -19.87 -11.24
CA GLU A 254 -3.78 -20.18 -10.01
C GLU A 254 -2.63 -19.20 -9.77
N ARG A 255 -1.72 -19.06 -10.75
CA ARG A 255 -0.45 -18.38 -10.55
C ARG A 255 -0.65 -16.90 -10.24
N THR A 256 -1.49 -16.22 -11.02
CA THR A 256 -1.84 -14.82 -10.78
C THR A 256 -2.56 -14.62 -9.44
N ALA A 257 -3.53 -15.48 -9.08
CA ALA A 257 -4.21 -15.39 -7.79
C ALA A 257 -3.27 -15.59 -6.58
N LEU A 258 -2.41 -16.62 -6.63
CA LEU A 258 -1.41 -16.88 -5.59
C LEU A 258 -0.39 -15.73 -5.50
N ASN A 259 0.05 -15.15 -6.61
CA ASN A 259 1.00 -14.03 -6.60
C ASN A 259 0.46 -12.82 -5.82
N PHE A 260 -0.81 -12.44 -6.02
CA PHE A 260 -1.45 -11.37 -5.23
C PHE A 260 -1.57 -11.74 -3.75
N LEU A 261 -2.11 -12.92 -3.45
CA LEU A 261 -2.33 -13.40 -2.08
C LEU A 261 -1.01 -13.48 -1.30
N MET A 262 0.03 -14.06 -1.89
CA MET A 262 1.36 -14.21 -1.27
C MET A 262 2.02 -12.86 -1.01
N HIS A 263 1.99 -11.95 -2.00
CA HIS A 263 2.61 -10.63 -1.88
C HIS A 263 1.93 -9.77 -0.82
N LEU A 264 0.59 -9.67 -0.86
CA LEU A 264 -0.17 -8.80 0.05
C LEU A 264 -0.19 -9.37 1.47
N SER A 265 -0.33 -10.68 1.64
CA SER A 265 -0.18 -11.33 2.95
C SER A 265 1.23 -11.12 3.53
N GLY A 266 2.27 -11.07 2.68
CA GLY A 266 3.63 -10.70 3.09
C GLY A 266 3.73 -9.30 3.69
N VAL A 267 3.16 -8.30 3.01
CA VAL A 267 3.07 -6.90 3.48
C VAL A 267 2.28 -6.80 4.79
N ALA A 268 1.13 -7.48 4.88
CA ALA A 268 0.30 -7.51 6.08
C ALA A 268 1.02 -8.17 7.26
N THR A 269 1.69 -9.30 7.02
CA THR A 269 2.46 -10.05 8.03
C THR A 269 3.63 -9.22 8.58
N LEU A 270 4.42 -8.58 7.72
CA LEU A 270 5.51 -7.71 8.18
C LEU A 270 4.96 -6.51 8.96
N THR A 271 3.84 -5.92 8.51
CA THR A 271 3.22 -4.80 9.22
C THR A 271 2.75 -5.21 10.62
N ARG A 272 2.12 -6.38 10.77
CA ARG A 272 1.72 -6.95 12.06
C ARG A 272 2.91 -7.04 13.02
N GLN A 273 4.04 -7.59 12.56
CA GLN A 273 5.26 -7.70 13.36
C GLN A 273 5.76 -6.33 13.87
N PHE A 274 5.68 -5.26 13.07
CA PHE A 274 6.02 -3.91 13.51
C PHE A 274 5.00 -3.34 14.51
N VAL A 275 3.70 -3.57 14.30
CA VAL A 275 2.61 -3.12 15.18
C VAL A 275 2.73 -3.75 16.56
N ASP A 276 2.98 -5.07 16.62
CA ASP A 276 3.07 -5.80 17.87
C ASP A 276 4.26 -5.34 18.72
N ARG A 277 5.37 -4.94 18.08
CA ARG A 277 6.58 -4.39 18.73
C ARG A 277 6.39 -3.01 19.38
N VAL A 278 5.31 -2.31 19.08
CA VAL A 278 4.99 -0.99 19.66
C VAL A 278 3.66 -0.97 20.44
N SER A 279 3.07 -2.14 20.64
CA SER A 279 1.72 -2.32 21.23
C SER A 279 1.56 -1.83 22.68
N ASP A 280 2.66 -1.66 23.42
CA ASP A 280 2.72 -1.08 24.76
C ASP A 280 2.90 0.45 24.76
N THR A 281 2.95 1.07 23.59
CA THR A 281 3.14 2.52 23.39
C THR A 281 1.93 3.18 22.72
N SER A 282 1.95 4.51 22.61
CA SER A 282 0.97 5.26 21.81
C SER A 282 1.34 5.42 20.33
N ALA A 283 2.50 4.92 19.90
CA ALA A 283 3.01 5.11 18.55
C ALA A 283 2.25 4.25 17.53
N ARG A 284 1.97 4.80 16.35
CA ARG A 284 1.34 4.07 15.24
C ARG A 284 2.35 3.81 14.13
N ILE A 285 2.41 2.57 13.67
CA ILE A 285 3.17 2.20 12.48
C ILE A 285 2.44 2.73 11.25
N VAL A 286 3.14 3.48 10.41
CA VAL A 286 2.62 3.97 9.13
C VAL A 286 3.44 3.51 7.93
N ASP A 287 2.79 3.38 6.79
CA ASP A 287 3.44 3.10 5.51
C ASP A 287 4.20 4.31 4.94
N THR A 288 4.62 4.21 3.67
CA THR A 288 5.16 5.37 2.92
C THR A 288 4.66 5.35 1.46
N ARG A 289 5.18 6.28 0.64
CA ARG A 289 5.05 6.22 -0.82
C ARG A 289 6.13 5.36 -1.52
N LYS A 290 7.06 4.76 -0.76
CA LYS A 290 8.10 3.82 -1.25
C LYS A 290 7.48 2.44 -1.50
N THR A 291 6.51 2.40 -2.40
CA THR A 291 5.74 1.20 -2.80
C THR A 291 6.27 0.65 -4.12
N LEU A 292 5.95 -0.59 -4.45
CA LEU A 292 6.12 -1.08 -5.82
C LEU A 292 5.28 -0.22 -6.80
N PRO A 293 5.76 0.04 -8.03
CA PRO A 293 4.97 0.68 -9.09
C PRO A 293 3.68 -0.11 -9.38
N GLY A 294 2.59 0.58 -9.75
CA GLY A 294 1.26 -0.02 -9.92
C GLY A 294 0.57 -0.39 -8.59
N LEU A 295 1.24 -1.16 -7.74
CA LEU A 295 0.64 -1.84 -6.57
C LEU A 295 0.36 -0.95 -5.35
N ARG A 296 0.45 0.39 -5.46
CA ARG A 296 0.37 1.28 -4.29
C ARG A 296 -0.90 1.12 -3.47
N ALA A 297 -2.07 1.11 -4.11
CA ALA A 297 -3.35 0.98 -3.42
C ALA A 297 -3.46 -0.36 -2.69
N LEU A 298 -3.05 -1.44 -3.34
CA LEU A 298 -3.02 -2.81 -2.81
C LEU A 298 -2.06 -2.94 -1.61
N GLN A 299 -0.84 -2.43 -1.72
CA GLN A 299 0.15 -2.50 -0.63
C GLN A 299 -0.27 -1.66 0.58
N LYS A 300 -0.85 -0.47 0.36
CA LYS A 300 -1.45 0.35 1.43
C LYS A 300 -2.73 -0.25 2.01
N TYR A 301 -3.41 -1.13 1.28
CA TYR A 301 -4.50 -1.94 1.84
C TYR A 301 -3.94 -3.08 2.72
N ALA A 302 -2.89 -3.77 2.28
CA ALA A 302 -2.24 -4.81 3.06
C ALA A 302 -1.63 -4.29 4.37
N VAL A 303 -1.09 -3.08 4.40
CA VAL A 303 -0.65 -2.41 5.64
C VAL A 303 -1.83 -2.29 6.64
N ARG A 304 -3.02 -1.87 6.19
CA ARG A 304 -4.22 -1.83 7.06
C ARG A 304 -4.62 -3.22 7.56
N CYS A 305 -4.52 -4.25 6.71
CA CYS A 305 -4.79 -5.64 7.10
C CYS A 305 -3.83 -6.13 8.19
N GLY A 306 -2.55 -5.72 8.12
CA GLY A 306 -1.58 -5.93 9.19
C GLY A 306 -1.77 -5.07 10.46
N GLY A 307 -2.81 -4.22 10.52
CA GLY A 307 -3.06 -3.32 11.64
C GLY A 307 -2.25 -2.02 11.64
N GLY A 308 -1.50 -1.75 10.56
CA GLY A 308 -0.83 -0.47 10.35
C GLY A 308 -1.78 0.61 9.83
N PHE A 309 -1.27 1.84 9.71
CA PHE A 309 -2.01 2.99 9.23
C PHE A 309 -1.41 3.55 7.94
N ASN A 310 -2.22 4.21 7.14
CA ASN A 310 -1.77 4.77 5.88
C ASN A 310 -1.30 6.21 6.08
N HIS A 311 -0.04 6.47 5.75
CA HIS A 311 0.41 7.81 5.41
C HIS A 311 -0.26 8.26 4.09
N ARG A 312 -0.02 9.50 3.65
CA ARG A 312 -0.60 10.03 2.40
C ARG A 312 -0.46 9.09 1.21
N MET A 313 -1.53 8.94 0.45
CA MET A 313 -1.64 8.11 -0.75
C MET A 313 -0.76 8.65 -1.89
N GLY A 314 -0.68 9.97 -2.05
CA GLY A 314 -0.04 10.62 -3.17
C GLY A 314 0.70 11.91 -2.83
N LEU A 315 0.83 12.78 -3.84
CA LEU A 315 1.27 14.16 -3.66
C LEU A 315 0.09 15.13 -3.53
N TYR A 316 -1.14 14.63 -3.64
CA TYR A 316 -2.36 15.41 -3.80
C TYR A 316 -3.21 15.54 -2.52
N ASP A 317 -3.00 14.65 -1.54
CA ASP A 317 -3.84 14.50 -0.36
C ASP A 317 -3.22 15.04 0.94
N ALA A 318 -1.89 15.10 1.03
CA ALA A 318 -1.19 15.86 2.07
C ALA A 318 0.14 16.44 1.56
N ALA A 319 0.49 17.62 2.06
CA ALA A 319 1.75 18.28 1.77
C ALA A 319 2.85 17.78 2.71
N MET A 320 4.06 17.62 2.17
CA MET A 320 5.24 17.25 2.94
C MET A 320 6.41 18.09 2.43
N ILE A 321 6.83 19.03 3.25
CA ILE A 321 7.98 19.89 3.01
C ILE A 321 9.22 19.13 3.45
N LYS A 322 10.27 19.20 2.62
CA LYS A 322 11.53 18.46 2.77
C LYS A 322 12.71 19.43 2.68
N ASP A 323 13.89 18.97 3.06
CA ASP A 323 15.16 19.70 2.96
C ASP A 323 15.30 20.51 1.64
N ASN A 324 15.01 19.89 0.50
CA ASN A 324 15.13 20.48 -0.84
C ASN A 324 14.09 21.57 -1.09
N HIS A 325 12.88 21.42 -0.53
CA HIS A 325 11.82 22.44 -0.62
C HIS A 325 12.18 23.66 0.24
N ILE A 326 12.75 23.45 1.43
CA ILE A 326 13.23 24.49 2.34
C ILE A 326 14.37 25.26 1.67
N LYS A 327 15.40 24.55 1.19
CA LYS A 327 16.55 25.10 0.44
C LYS A 327 16.10 25.94 -0.77
N ALA A 328 15.07 25.50 -1.50
CA ALA A 328 14.52 26.22 -2.65
C ALA A 328 13.62 27.42 -2.29
N CYS A 329 12.99 27.43 -1.11
CA CYS A 329 12.16 28.55 -0.64
C CYS A 329 12.96 29.60 0.16
N GLY A 330 14.14 29.24 0.68
CA GLY A 330 14.99 30.06 1.53
C GLY A 330 14.90 29.66 3.00
N ASP A 331 13.67 29.50 3.52
CA ASP A 331 13.41 29.08 4.90
C ASP A 331 12.12 28.25 5.05
N ILE A 332 11.94 27.68 6.25
CA ILE A 332 10.80 26.82 6.61
C ILE A 332 9.48 27.61 6.65
N ALA A 333 9.49 28.84 7.16
CA ALA A 333 8.29 29.63 7.36
C ALA A 333 7.67 30.04 6.03
N GLU A 334 8.48 30.47 5.06
CA GLU A 334 8.06 30.80 3.70
C GLU A 334 7.56 29.57 2.94
N ALA A 335 8.22 28.40 3.10
CA ALA A 335 7.75 27.15 2.52
C ALA A 335 6.36 26.75 3.05
N VAL A 336 6.17 26.76 4.37
CA VAL A 336 4.87 26.45 5.01
C VAL A 336 3.81 27.48 4.61
N ARG A 337 4.14 28.78 4.58
CA ARG A 337 3.21 29.85 4.17
C ARG A 337 2.73 29.67 2.73
N ARG A 338 3.63 29.34 1.79
CA ARG A 338 3.29 29.07 0.39
C ARG A 338 2.36 27.87 0.23
N VAL A 339 2.63 26.78 0.95
CA VAL A 339 1.76 25.59 0.95
C VAL A 339 0.38 25.93 1.53
N LYS A 340 0.32 26.57 2.71
CA LYS A 340 -0.94 27.00 3.34
C LYS A 340 -1.82 27.88 2.45
N ALA A 341 -1.22 28.71 1.61
CA ALA A 341 -1.96 29.61 0.71
C ALA A 341 -2.76 28.90 -0.40
N VAL A 342 -2.45 27.62 -0.69
CA VAL A 342 -3.10 26.84 -1.76
C VAL A 342 -3.70 25.51 -1.29
N SER A 343 -3.33 25.02 -0.10
CA SER A 343 -3.86 23.78 0.46
C SER A 343 -5.32 23.91 0.90
N SER A 344 -6.09 22.84 0.72
CA SER A 344 -7.39 22.70 1.37
C SER A 344 -7.22 22.75 2.89
N HIS A 345 -8.17 23.35 3.61
CA HIS A 345 -8.20 23.40 5.08
C HIS A 345 -8.33 22.01 5.75
N LEU A 346 -8.59 20.95 4.96
CA LEU A 346 -8.60 19.55 5.41
C LEU A 346 -7.28 18.81 5.13
N ALA A 347 -6.38 19.38 4.31
CA ALA A 347 -5.10 18.76 3.97
C ALA A 347 -4.05 19.14 5.02
N ARG A 348 -3.37 18.13 5.57
CA ARG A 348 -2.27 18.32 6.54
C ARG A 348 -0.99 18.76 5.85
N ILE A 349 -0.19 19.56 6.56
CA ILE A 349 1.14 20.01 6.17
C ILE A 349 2.16 19.42 7.13
N GLU A 350 2.95 18.49 6.61
CA GLU A 350 4.09 17.89 7.29
C GLU A 350 5.38 18.62 6.93
N VAL A 351 6.30 18.75 7.88
CA VAL A 351 7.66 19.28 7.67
C VAL A 351 8.70 18.29 8.21
N GLU A 352 9.60 17.86 7.35
CA GLU A 352 10.78 17.07 7.68
C GLU A 352 11.86 17.96 8.30
N CYS A 353 12.42 17.52 9.43
CA CYS A 353 13.40 18.24 10.23
C CYS A 353 14.57 17.30 10.61
N GLU A 354 15.80 17.82 10.48
CA GLU A 354 17.05 17.13 10.81
C GLU A 354 17.59 17.53 12.20
N ASP A 355 17.17 18.69 12.74
CA ASP A 355 17.60 19.19 14.07
C ASP A 355 16.46 19.86 14.89
N LEU A 356 16.72 20.10 16.18
CA LEU A 356 15.76 20.69 17.13
C LEU A 356 15.40 22.17 16.85
N ASP A 357 16.23 22.92 16.13
CA ASP A 357 15.90 24.30 15.74
C ASP A 357 14.97 24.32 14.53
N GLN A 358 15.17 23.42 13.56
CA GLN A 358 14.21 23.19 12.47
C GLN A 358 12.84 22.79 13.02
N VAL A 359 12.78 21.89 14.01
CA VAL A 359 11.52 21.55 14.72
C VAL A 359 10.87 22.80 15.30
N ARG A 360 11.62 23.65 16.02
CA ARG A 360 11.11 24.90 16.59
C ARG A 360 10.56 25.83 15.49
N GLN A 361 11.29 26.01 14.39
CA GLN A 361 10.87 26.85 13.26
C GLN A 361 9.59 26.32 12.59
N ALA A 362 9.50 25.02 12.35
CA ALA A 362 8.35 24.38 11.71
C ALA A 362 7.09 24.44 12.58
N VAL A 363 7.22 24.27 13.90
CA VAL A 363 6.12 24.49 14.87
C VAL A 363 5.68 25.95 14.87
N GLN A 364 6.61 26.91 14.83
CA GLN A 364 6.28 28.35 14.77
C GLN A 364 5.62 28.77 13.45
N ALA A 365 5.99 28.13 12.33
CA ALA A 365 5.31 28.27 11.04
C ALA A 365 3.90 27.59 11.04
N GLY A 366 3.62 26.77 12.05
CA GLY A 366 2.37 26.05 12.24
C GLY A 366 2.20 24.88 11.29
N ALA A 367 3.24 24.07 11.08
CA ALA A 367 3.09 22.73 10.52
C ALA A 367 2.14 21.89 11.39
N ASP A 368 1.39 20.96 10.79
CA ASP A 368 0.51 20.04 11.51
C ASP A 368 1.26 18.86 12.13
N VAL A 369 2.26 18.37 11.38
CA VAL A 369 3.07 17.18 11.68
C VAL A 369 4.52 17.54 11.46
N ILE A 370 5.39 17.07 12.35
CA ILE A 370 6.84 17.19 12.20
C ILE A 370 7.42 15.80 12.06
N LEU A 371 8.11 15.56 10.94
CA LEU A 371 8.88 14.35 10.72
C LEU A 371 10.31 14.57 11.20
N LEU A 372 10.78 13.68 12.07
CA LEU A 372 12.12 13.65 12.64
C LEU A 372 12.95 12.67 11.79
N ASP A 373 13.73 13.17 10.83
CA ASP A 373 14.50 12.32 9.93
C ASP A 373 15.88 11.99 10.51
N ASN A 374 16.15 10.70 10.72
CA ASN A 374 17.42 10.16 11.21
C ASN A 374 17.95 10.78 12.53
N MET A 375 17.11 11.48 13.30
CA MET A 375 17.46 11.98 14.63
C MET A 375 17.78 10.85 15.60
N ASP A 376 18.65 11.09 16.58
CA ASP A 376 18.85 10.12 17.67
C ASP A 376 17.66 10.14 18.68
N PRO A 377 17.47 9.07 19.47
CA PRO A 377 16.36 8.98 20.42
C PRO A 377 16.36 10.03 21.54
N PHE A 378 17.48 10.69 21.84
CA PHE A 378 17.53 11.79 22.80
C PHE A 378 16.98 13.08 22.18
N MET A 379 17.37 13.39 20.94
CA MET A 379 16.78 14.50 20.18
C MET A 379 15.27 14.29 19.97
N MET A 380 14.83 13.08 19.60
CA MET A 380 13.40 12.77 19.46
C MET A 380 12.61 13.02 20.76
N ARG A 381 13.09 12.51 21.90
CA ARG A 381 12.46 12.75 23.22
C ARG A 381 12.38 14.23 23.55
N GLU A 382 13.42 15.00 23.26
CA GLU A 382 13.46 16.43 23.56
C GLU A 382 12.51 17.23 22.65
N ALA A 383 12.36 16.87 21.37
CA ALA A 383 11.36 17.43 20.46
C ALA A 383 9.94 17.19 20.97
N VAL A 384 9.61 15.93 21.28
CA VAL A 384 8.30 15.51 21.83
C VAL A 384 8.02 16.22 23.16
N ARG A 385 8.99 16.28 24.08
CA ARG A 385 8.86 16.94 25.39
C ARG A 385 8.58 18.45 25.26
N ARG A 386 9.21 19.14 24.30
CA ARG A 386 9.04 20.58 24.09
C ARG A 386 7.74 20.93 23.36
N PHE A 387 7.35 20.14 22.35
CA PHE A 387 6.32 20.56 21.39
C PHE A 387 5.18 19.56 21.16
N GLY A 388 5.20 18.36 21.76
CA GLY A 388 4.21 17.29 21.51
C GLY A 388 2.77 17.58 21.96
N LYS A 389 2.51 18.76 22.56
CA LYS A 389 1.15 19.29 22.80
C LYS A 389 0.63 20.22 21.69
N GLN A 390 1.48 20.57 20.71
CA GLN A 390 1.21 21.53 19.65
C GLN A 390 1.10 20.85 18.27
N VAL A 391 1.94 19.85 18.03
CA VAL A 391 2.06 19.11 16.76
C VAL A 391 2.14 17.61 17.02
N ALA A 392 1.76 16.80 16.03
CA ALA A 392 2.10 15.38 16.03
C ALA A 392 3.55 15.18 15.54
N PHE A 393 4.21 14.14 16.05
CA PHE A 393 5.56 13.78 15.62
C PHE A 393 5.56 12.43 14.90
N GLU A 394 6.25 12.38 13.75
CA GLU A 394 6.58 11.16 13.03
C GLU A 394 8.10 10.91 13.12
N ALA A 395 8.51 9.66 13.34
CA ALA A 395 9.91 9.24 13.22
C ALA A 395 10.14 8.48 11.90
N SER A 396 11.25 8.79 11.22
CA SER A 396 11.67 8.15 9.97
C SER A 396 13.20 7.96 9.95
N GLY A 397 13.64 7.01 9.12
CA GLY A 397 15.05 6.68 8.93
C GLY A 397 15.53 5.56 9.87
N GLY A 398 16.25 4.57 9.32
CA GLY A 398 16.84 3.48 10.10
C GLY A 398 15.88 2.55 10.87
N ILE A 399 14.57 2.62 10.62
CA ILE A 399 13.56 1.84 11.36
C ILE A 399 13.60 0.35 10.95
N SER A 400 13.78 -0.54 11.93
CA SER A 400 13.76 -2.00 11.81
C SER A 400 13.01 -2.62 13.00
N LEU A 401 12.79 -3.94 12.98
CA LEU A 401 12.09 -4.65 14.08
C LEU A 401 12.88 -4.58 15.41
N GLU A 402 14.19 -4.36 15.33
CA GLU A 402 15.10 -4.17 16.47
C GLU A 402 15.04 -2.74 17.02
N THR A 403 14.92 -1.72 16.15
CA THR A 403 14.99 -0.30 16.56
C THR A 403 13.62 0.32 16.86
N VAL A 404 12.53 -0.16 16.24
CA VAL A 404 11.20 0.47 16.27
C VAL A 404 10.67 0.68 17.69
N HIS A 405 10.87 -0.28 18.60
CA HIS A 405 10.39 -0.16 19.98
C HIS A 405 11.11 0.97 20.75
N GLY A 406 12.43 1.10 20.59
CA GLY A 406 13.21 2.18 21.20
C GLY A 406 12.85 3.56 20.65
N VAL A 407 12.45 3.63 19.37
CA VAL A 407 11.89 4.84 18.74
C VAL A 407 10.49 5.15 19.28
N ALA A 408 9.61 4.16 19.43
CA ALA A 408 8.27 4.35 19.99
C ALA A 408 8.31 4.87 21.45
N GLN A 409 9.26 4.38 22.25
CA GLN A 409 9.53 4.88 23.61
C GLN A 409 9.96 6.36 23.69
N THR A 410 10.25 7.02 22.57
CA THR A 410 10.52 8.48 22.57
C THR A 410 9.26 9.32 22.72
N GLY A 411 8.08 8.73 22.52
CA GLY A 411 6.77 9.40 22.61
C GLY A 411 6.28 10.01 21.28
N VAL A 412 6.91 9.65 20.14
CA VAL A 412 6.40 10.01 18.81
C VAL A 412 5.02 9.41 18.56
N SER A 413 4.20 10.10 17.76
CA SER A 413 2.84 9.68 17.41
C SER A 413 2.81 8.63 16.31
N TYR A 414 3.74 8.75 15.35
CA TYR A 414 3.85 7.89 14.17
C TYR A 414 5.29 7.43 13.97
N ILE A 415 5.46 6.26 13.35
CA ILE A 415 6.76 5.77 12.87
C ILE A 415 6.55 5.24 11.45
N SER A 416 7.19 5.86 10.46
CA SER A 416 7.04 5.45 9.07
C SER A 416 8.09 4.44 8.64
N VAL A 417 7.61 3.33 8.07
CA VAL A 417 8.45 2.17 7.73
C VAL A 417 8.31 1.88 6.25
N GLY A 418 9.31 2.29 5.46
CA GLY A 418 9.33 2.04 4.01
C GLY A 418 9.33 0.55 3.65
N ALA A 419 10.08 -0.24 4.44
CA ALA A 419 10.31 -1.67 4.19
C ALA A 419 9.01 -2.50 4.11
N LEU A 420 7.94 -2.06 4.79
CA LEU A 420 6.61 -2.67 4.70
C LEU A 420 6.12 -2.85 3.26
N THR A 421 6.47 -1.92 2.36
CA THR A 421 5.90 -1.87 1.00
C THR A 421 6.91 -2.11 -0.11
N HIS A 422 8.21 -1.80 0.07
CA HIS A 422 9.23 -2.13 -0.94
C HIS A 422 10.05 -3.40 -0.68
N SER A 423 9.95 -4.01 0.51
CA SER A 423 10.81 -5.15 0.89
C SER A 423 10.16 -6.18 1.82
N ALA A 424 8.83 -6.22 1.91
CA ALA A 424 8.17 -7.28 2.65
C ALA A 424 8.38 -8.64 1.95
N PRO A 425 8.83 -9.69 2.67
CA PRO A 425 8.88 -11.03 2.12
C PRO A 425 7.45 -11.54 1.89
N ALA A 426 7.23 -12.23 0.78
CA ALA A 426 5.93 -12.85 0.48
C ALA A 426 5.62 -13.96 1.49
N LEU A 427 4.36 -14.06 1.94
CA LEU A 427 3.90 -15.19 2.74
C LEU A 427 3.55 -16.33 1.77
N PRO A 428 4.14 -17.54 1.88
CA PRO A 428 3.88 -18.60 0.92
C PRO A 428 2.47 -19.17 1.07
N TYR A 429 1.85 -19.46 -0.07
CA TYR A 429 0.59 -20.19 -0.23
C TYR A 429 0.78 -21.23 -1.34
N HIS A 430 -0.09 -22.23 -1.37
CA HIS A 430 -0.23 -23.14 -2.50
C HIS A 430 -1.71 -23.45 -2.75
N LEU A 431 -2.03 -23.82 -3.99
CA LEU A 431 -3.27 -24.48 -4.34
C LEU A 431 -3.04 -26.00 -4.31
N GLU A 432 -3.98 -26.73 -3.75
CA GLU A 432 -4.03 -28.20 -3.75
C GLU A 432 -5.36 -28.65 -4.36
N VAL A 433 -5.29 -29.67 -5.23
CA VAL A 433 -6.43 -30.35 -5.84
C VAL A 433 -6.75 -31.57 -4.97
N LEU A 434 -8.04 -31.78 -4.67
CA LEU A 434 -8.53 -32.79 -3.71
C LEU A 434 -8.78 -34.18 -4.32
#